data_AF-A0A3S3JYU3-F1
#
_entry.id   AF-A0A3S3JYU3-F1
#
_cell.length_a   1.000
_cell.length_b   1.000
_cell.length_c   1.000
_cell.angle_alpha   90.00
_cell.angle_beta   90.00
_cell.angle_gamma   90.00
#
_symmetry.space_group_name_H-M   'P 1'
#
loop_
_entity.id
_entity.type
_entity.pdbx_description
1 polymer ?
#
loop_
_entity_poly.entity_id
_entity_poly.type
_entity_poly.pdbx_seq_one_letter_code
_entity_poly.pdbx_strand_id
1 'polypeptide(L)'
;MAALLLCALLFASAAAAQEWTTSLVDIHQGSPLSDKARGLGAGGYELQSGSWVSFSRWYHASWVDMHVDFLTQITPDTGFLWGFGTGEQADKYRIEPSLKLGFLTQTHPNPNSTLSLSLTTVIGGNLTEKPCEADYGEFGTYSVNCRLAAGETAPEQTLKYLVSAKPETMHLWLNYRLTF
;
A
#
# COMPACT_ATOMS: atom_id res chain seq x y z
N MET A 1 -10.92 27.50 58.49
CA MET A 1 -11.17 26.56 57.37
C MET A 1 -11.21 27.28 56.01
N ALA A 2 -10.32 28.26 55.76
CA ALA A 2 -10.31 29.04 54.51
C ALA A 2 -8.91 29.11 53.83
N ALA A 3 -7.84 28.73 54.54
CA ALA A 3 -6.48 28.82 54.02
C ALA A 3 -6.07 27.63 53.12
N LEU A 4 -6.77 26.49 53.22
CA LEU A 4 -6.44 25.28 52.45
C LEU A 4 -6.97 25.28 51.01
N LEU A 5 -7.89 26.19 50.68
CA LEU A 5 -8.44 26.33 49.32
C LEU A 5 -7.59 27.22 48.40
N LEU A 6 -6.67 28.02 48.94
CA LEU A 6 -5.82 28.91 48.14
C LEU A 6 -4.57 28.23 47.56
N CYS A 7 -4.08 27.14 48.18
CA CYS A 7 -2.89 26.42 47.67
C CYS A 7 -3.18 25.52 46.46
N ALA A 8 -4.44 25.14 46.22
CA ALA A 8 -4.79 24.29 45.08
C ALA A 8 -4.82 25.04 43.74
N LEU A 9 -4.85 26.38 43.75
CA LEU A 9 -4.90 27.21 42.55
C LEU A 9 -3.51 27.64 42.03
N LEU A 10 -2.44 27.39 42.79
CA LEU A 10 -1.07 27.76 42.39
C LEU A 10 -0.31 26.63 41.66
N PHE A 11 -0.91 25.45 41.53
CA PHE A 11 -0.34 24.30 40.81
C PHE A 11 -1.13 23.91 39.56
N ALA A 12 -1.98 24.81 39.04
CA ALA A 12 -2.42 24.71 37.66
C ALA A 12 -1.24 25.08 36.76
N SER A 13 -0.29 24.15 36.63
CA SER A 13 0.67 24.16 35.53
C SER A 13 -0.14 24.40 34.27
N ALA A 14 0.13 25.49 33.56
CA ALA A 14 -0.36 25.63 32.20
C ALA A 14 0.09 24.36 31.47
N ALA A 15 -0.83 23.43 31.24
CA ALA A 15 -0.60 22.37 30.30
C ALA A 15 -0.36 23.10 28.99
N ALA A 16 0.90 23.25 28.60
CA ALA A 16 1.26 23.73 27.29
C ALA A 16 0.51 22.80 26.34
N ALA A 17 -0.52 23.31 25.67
CA ALA A 17 -1.20 22.57 24.63
C ALA A 17 -0.14 22.30 23.56
N GLN A 18 0.39 21.08 23.54
CA GLN A 18 1.38 20.70 22.56
C GLN A 18 0.63 20.58 21.23
N GLU A 19 0.71 21.62 20.42
CA GLU A 19 0.04 21.70 19.13
C GLU A 19 0.77 20.78 18.16
N TRP A 20 0.21 19.59 17.94
CA TRP A 20 0.73 18.66 16.95
C TRP A 20 0.36 19.16 15.56
N THR A 21 1.38 19.50 14.77
CA THR A 21 1.18 19.91 13.38
C THR A 21 1.20 18.67 12.51
N THR A 22 0.15 18.48 11.69
CA THR A 22 0.11 17.43 10.68
C THR A 22 0.20 18.03 9.29
N SER A 23 1.19 17.60 8.53
CA SER A 23 1.42 18.02 7.15
C SER A 23 1.27 16.83 6.20
N LEU A 24 0.70 17.08 5.03
CA LEU A 24 0.77 16.16 3.90
C LEU A 24 2.22 16.11 3.38
N VAL A 25 2.80 14.92 3.23
CA VAL A 25 4.18 14.75 2.76
C VAL A 25 4.27 14.13 1.37
N ASP A 26 3.29 13.30 0.97
CA ASP A 26 3.28 12.69 -0.36
C ASP A 26 1.87 12.29 -0.80
N ILE A 27 1.63 12.34 -2.11
CA ILE A 27 0.47 11.74 -2.78
C ILE A 27 0.98 11.10 -4.06
N HIS A 28 0.75 9.81 -4.22
CA HIS A 28 1.10 9.11 -5.46
C HIS A 28 0.04 8.08 -5.86
N GLN A 29 0.04 7.75 -7.15
CA GLN A 29 -0.82 6.74 -7.72
C GLN A 29 0.02 5.53 -8.14
N GLY A 30 -0.53 4.34 -7.89
CA GLY A 30 0.07 3.07 -8.18
C GLY A 30 1.02 2.60 -7.09
N SER A 31 1.34 1.32 -7.16
CA SER A 31 2.36 0.67 -6.35
C SER A 31 3.11 -0.34 -7.23
N PRO A 32 4.25 -0.89 -6.75
CA PRO A 32 4.90 -2.01 -7.44
C PRO A 32 3.96 -3.20 -7.68
N LEU A 33 2.94 -3.38 -6.83
CA LEU A 33 1.92 -4.41 -7.01
C LEU A 33 0.89 -4.03 -8.08
N SER A 34 0.52 -2.76 -8.22
CA SER A 34 -0.28 -2.26 -9.34
C SER A 34 0.44 -2.49 -10.67
N ASP A 35 1.75 -2.23 -10.73
CA ASP A 35 2.56 -2.50 -11.93
C ASP A 35 2.63 -3.99 -12.24
N LYS A 36 2.78 -4.83 -11.21
CA LYS A 36 2.73 -6.29 -11.36
C LYS A 36 1.38 -6.75 -11.90
N ALA A 37 0.27 -6.24 -11.36
CA ALA A 37 -1.07 -6.59 -11.81
C ALA A 37 -1.32 -6.16 -13.26
N ARG A 38 -0.87 -4.95 -13.63
CA ARG A 38 -0.92 -4.47 -15.03
C ARG A 38 -0.13 -5.38 -15.97
N GLY A 39 1.02 -5.88 -15.51
CA GLY A 39 1.83 -6.83 -16.25
C GLY A 39 1.12 -8.15 -16.55
N LEU A 40 0.22 -8.62 -15.67
CA LEU A 40 -0.59 -9.83 -15.90
C LEU A 40 -1.61 -9.66 -17.03
N GLY A 41 -1.99 -8.41 -17.33
CA GLY A 41 -2.87 -8.06 -18.44
C GLY A 41 -2.21 -8.12 -19.82
N ALA A 42 -0.89 -8.31 -19.90
CA ALA A 42 -0.20 -8.45 -21.17
C ALA A 42 -0.48 -9.83 -21.79
N GLY A 43 -1.02 -9.83 -23.02
CA GLY A 43 -1.24 -11.04 -23.80
C GLY A 43 -2.72 -11.43 -23.97
N GLY A 44 -2.91 -12.70 -24.26
CA GLY A 44 -4.19 -13.30 -24.62
C GLY A 44 -4.00 -14.68 -25.25
N TYR A 45 -5.10 -15.31 -25.62
CA TYR A 45 -5.10 -16.53 -26.44
C TYR A 45 -6.25 -16.53 -27.44
N GLU A 46 -6.14 -17.37 -28.45
CA GLU A 46 -7.19 -17.63 -29.42
C GLU A 46 -8.05 -18.82 -28.97
N LEU A 47 -9.37 -18.66 -29.04
CA LEU A 47 -10.32 -19.73 -28.77
C LEU A 47 -10.43 -20.66 -29.99
N GLN A 48 -10.95 -21.88 -29.80
CA GLN A 48 -11.23 -22.81 -30.90
C GLN A 48 -12.20 -22.23 -31.95
N SER A 49 -13.02 -21.25 -31.57
CA SER A 49 -13.90 -20.49 -32.46
C SER A 49 -13.17 -19.46 -33.33
N GLY A 50 -11.85 -19.29 -33.20
CA GLY A 50 -11.04 -18.28 -33.88
C GLY A 50 -11.13 -16.87 -33.28
N SER A 51 -11.81 -16.72 -32.15
CA SER A 51 -11.93 -15.42 -31.46
C SER A 51 -10.77 -15.20 -30.49
N TRP A 52 -10.13 -14.05 -30.57
CA TRP A 52 -9.07 -13.64 -29.65
C TRP A 52 -9.63 -13.14 -28.31
N VAL A 53 -9.07 -13.64 -27.21
CA VAL A 53 -9.37 -13.20 -25.85
C VAL A 53 -8.15 -12.49 -25.28
N SER A 54 -8.24 -11.17 -25.11
CA SER A 54 -7.18 -10.38 -24.47
C SER A 54 -7.32 -10.38 -22.95
N PHE A 55 -6.19 -10.53 -22.25
CA PHE A 55 -6.15 -10.42 -20.79
C PHE A 55 -6.31 -8.97 -20.33
N SER A 56 -5.95 -7.98 -21.15
CA SER A 56 -5.96 -6.56 -20.77
C SER A 56 -7.28 -6.11 -20.13
N ARG A 57 -8.41 -6.57 -20.66
CA ARG A 57 -9.74 -6.27 -20.12
C ARG A 57 -9.94 -6.80 -18.70
N TRP A 58 -9.41 -7.98 -18.41
CA TRP A 58 -9.56 -8.66 -17.13
C TRP A 58 -8.70 -8.06 -16.00
N TYR A 59 -7.57 -7.47 -16.37
CA TYR A 59 -6.64 -6.81 -15.44
C TYR A 59 -6.72 -5.28 -15.53
N HIS A 60 -7.75 -4.74 -16.19
CA HIS A 60 -7.99 -3.31 -16.20
C HIS A 60 -8.78 -2.90 -14.96
N ALA A 61 -8.19 -2.06 -14.12
CA ALA A 61 -8.86 -1.43 -12.99
C ALA A 61 -9.34 -0.03 -13.39
N SER A 62 -10.58 0.33 -13.03
CA SER A 62 -11.10 1.69 -13.21
C SER A 62 -10.52 2.68 -12.20
N TRP A 63 -9.98 2.18 -11.09
CA TRP A 63 -9.30 2.93 -10.05
C TRP A 63 -8.00 2.23 -9.70
N VAL A 64 -6.88 2.92 -9.92
CA VAL A 64 -5.53 2.47 -9.53
C VAL A 64 -5.28 2.91 -8.09
N ASP A 65 -4.58 2.08 -7.33
CA ASP A 65 -4.26 2.34 -5.92
C ASP A 65 -3.72 3.76 -5.71
N MET A 66 -4.28 4.50 -4.77
CA MET A 66 -3.88 5.86 -4.43
C MET A 66 -3.33 5.88 -3.00
N HIS A 67 -2.13 6.43 -2.83
CA HIS A 67 -1.46 6.56 -1.54
C HIS A 67 -1.40 8.03 -1.13
N VAL A 68 -1.71 8.27 0.15
CA VAL A 68 -1.63 9.59 0.77
C VAL A 68 -0.88 9.45 2.08
N ASP A 69 0.25 10.16 2.19
CA ASP A 69 1.13 10.10 3.34
C ASP A 69 1.18 11.44 4.08
N PHE A 70 1.21 11.36 5.40
CA PHE A 70 1.25 12.47 6.33
C PHE A 70 2.42 12.33 7.32
N LEU A 71 2.86 13.47 7.84
CA LEU A 71 3.77 13.58 8.97
C LEU A 71 3.09 14.39 10.07
N THR A 72 2.94 13.80 11.24
CA THR A 72 2.54 14.50 12.45
C THR A 72 3.77 14.78 13.30
N GLN A 73 4.12 16.06 13.44
CA GLN A 73 5.28 16.51 14.21
C GLN A 73 4.97 16.49 15.71
N ILE A 74 5.81 15.82 16.47
CA ILE A 74 5.74 15.75 17.94
C ILE A 74 6.68 16.81 18.52
N THR A 75 7.87 16.94 17.91
CA THR A 75 8.89 17.95 18.21
C THR A 75 9.40 18.53 16.88
N PRO A 76 10.21 19.60 16.90
CA PRO A 76 10.80 20.13 15.67
C PRO A 76 11.61 19.10 14.87
N ASP A 77 12.22 18.14 15.54
CA ASP A 77 13.12 17.15 14.94
C ASP A 77 12.51 15.74 14.83
N THR A 78 11.33 15.50 15.41
CA THR A 78 10.71 14.17 15.47
C THR A 78 9.22 14.17 15.14
N GLY A 79 8.79 13.12 14.45
CA GLY A 79 7.38 12.96 14.09
C GLY A 79 7.00 11.52 13.75
N PHE A 80 5.70 11.28 13.70
CA PHE A 80 5.14 10.03 13.21
C PHE A 80 4.71 10.19 11.76
N LEU A 81 5.12 9.23 10.93
CA LEU A 81 4.64 9.08 9.56
C LEU A 81 3.42 8.18 9.58
N TRP A 82 2.38 8.55 8.85
CA TRP A 82 1.23 7.68 8.65
C TRP A 82 0.57 7.97 7.32
N GLY A 83 -0.07 6.98 6.73
CA GLY A 83 -0.69 7.12 5.43
C GLY A 83 -1.61 5.96 5.13
N PHE A 84 -2.35 6.06 4.03
CA PHE A 84 -3.22 4.99 3.60
C PHE A 84 -3.18 4.82 2.08
N GLY A 85 -3.33 3.58 1.65
CA GLY A 85 -3.55 3.19 0.26
C GLY A 85 -4.99 2.77 0.05
N THR A 86 -5.63 3.24 -1.01
CA THR A 86 -7.04 2.92 -1.30
C THR A 86 -7.27 1.47 -1.71
N GLY A 87 -6.22 0.77 -2.14
CA GLY A 87 -6.31 -0.50 -2.84
C GLY A 87 -6.73 -0.32 -4.30
N GLU A 88 -6.85 -1.43 -5.00
CA GLU A 88 -7.11 -1.50 -6.44
C GLU A 88 -7.91 -2.76 -6.75
N GLN A 89 -8.84 -2.69 -7.70
CA GLN A 89 -9.64 -3.84 -8.05
C GLN A 89 -9.93 -3.90 -9.55
N ALA A 90 -9.75 -5.10 -10.10
CA ALA A 90 -10.20 -5.47 -11.44
C ALA A 90 -11.00 -6.79 -11.38
N ASP A 91 -11.40 -7.28 -12.55
CA ASP A 91 -12.15 -8.54 -12.67
C ASP A 91 -11.34 -9.72 -12.13
N LYS A 92 -10.04 -9.76 -12.41
CA LYS A 92 -9.17 -10.90 -12.08
C LYS A 92 -8.19 -10.68 -10.94
N TYR A 93 -8.19 -9.53 -10.29
CA TYR A 93 -7.40 -9.37 -9.07
C TYR A 93 -7.99 -8.33 -8.12
N ARG A 94 -7.44 -8.32 -6.91
CA ARG A 94 -7.65 -7.28 -5.91
C ARG A 94 -6.33 -6.99 -5.21
N ILE A 95 -6.03 -5.71 -5.06
CA ILE A 95 -5.06 -5.19 -4.10
C ILE A 95 -5.87 -4.65 -2.93
N GLU A 96 -5.61 -5.16 -1.73
CA GLU A 96 -6.27 -4.69 -0.52
C GLU A 96 -5.88 -3.23 -0.22
N PRO A 97 -6.74 -2.45 0.47
CA PRO A 97 -6.32 -1.20 1.06
C PRO A 97 -5.14 -1.41 2.01
N SER A 98 -4.36 -0.36 2.25
CA SER A 98 -3.19 -0.44 3.13
C SER A 98 -3.12 0.74 4.10
N LEU A 99 -2.43 0.52 5.22
CA LEU A 99 -2.09 1.53 6.21
C LEU A 99 -0.58 1.57 6.36
N LYS A 100 0.01 2.74 6.19
CA LYS A 100 1.41 3.02 6.47
C LYS A 100 1.54 3.66 7.84
N LEU A 101 2.50 3.20 8.62
CA LEU A 101 2.87 3.78 9.92
C LEU A 101 4.38 3.89 10.00
N GLY A 102 4.89 4.88 10.70
CA GLY A 102 6.32 5.05 10.82
C GLY A 102 6.73 6.18 11.75
N PHE A 103 8.03 6.36 11.83
CA PHE A 103 8.65 7.37 12.65
C PHE A 103 9.77 8.05 11.86
N LEU A 104 9.94 9.34 12.09
CA LEU A 104 10.99 10.17 11.54
C LEU A 104 11.69 10.88 12.70
N THR A 105 13.02 10.83 12.70
CA THR A 105 13.87 11.63 13.58
C THR A 105 14.98 12.29 12.80
N GLN A 106 15.33 13.50 13.20
CA GLN A 106 16.39 14.28 12.60
C GLN A 106 17.36 14.75 13.67
N THR A 107 18.63 14.88 13.30
CA THR A 107 19.64 15.53 14.14
C THR A 107 20.39 16.54 13.29
N HIS A 108 20.97 17.53 13.96
CA HIS A 108 21.75 18.61 13.34
C HIS A 108 23.21 18.52 13.81
N PRO A 109 24.05 17.65 13.23
CA PRO A 109 25.43 17.46 13.67
C PRO A 109 26.27 18.76 13.68
N ASN A 110 25.94 19.69 12.79
CA ASN A 110 26.45 21.06 12.76
C ASN A 110 25.38 21.98 12.13
N PRO A 111 25.53 23.32 12.20
CA PRO A 111 24.53 24.27 11.68
C PRO A 111 24.20 24.13 10.18
N ASN A 112 25.08 23.48 9.42
CA ASN A 112 25.02 23.34 7.97
C ASN A 112 24.71 21.89 7.54
N SER A 113 24.23 21.05 8.47
CA SER A 113 23.96 19.65 8.18
C SER A 113 22.73 19.13 8.92
N THR A 114 21.99 18.25 8.25
CA THR A 114 20.87 17.51 8.82
C THR A 114 21.03 16.04 8.50
N LEU A 115 20.99 15.19 9.54
CA LEU A 115 20.90 13.74 9.42
C LEU A 115 19.47 13.33 9.74
N SER A 116 18.79 12.64 8.83
CA SER A 116 17.42 12.16 8.99
C SER A 116 17.38 10.64 8.93
N LEU A 117 16.66 10.03 9.86
CA LEU A 117 16.37 8.60 9.92
C LEU A 117 14.86 8.41 9.93
N SER A 118 14.35 7.59 9.03
CA SER A 118 12.95 7.16 9.05
C SER A 118 12.80 5.65 8.96
N LEU A 119 11.84 5.13 9.71
CA LEU A 119 11.41 3.74 9.67
C LEU A 119 9.91 3.73 9.42
N THR A 120 9.47 3.05 8.36
CA THR A 120 8.05 2.90 8.04
C THR A 120 7.69 1.43 7.88
N THR A 121 6.46 1.08 8.18
CA THR A 121 5.86 -0.22 7.95
C THR A 121 4.50 -0.07 7.25
N VAL A 122 4.15 -1.05 6.42
CA VAL A 122 2.88 -1.11 5.71
C VAL A 122 2.12 -2.36 6.12
N ILE A 123 0.84 -2.18 6.46
CA ILE A 123 -0.10 -3.23 6.84
C ILE A 123 -1.22 -3.28 5.78
N GLY A 124 -1.50 -4.47 5.24
CA GLY A 124 -2.45 -4.63 4.13
C GLY A 124 -1.77 -4.49 2.77
N GLY A 125 -2.52 -4.09 1.73
CA GLY A 125 -1.93 -3.90 0.40
C GLY A 125 -1.67 -5.17 -0.39
N ASN A 126 -2.16 -6.34 0.05
CA ASN A 126 -1.83 -7.60 -0.62
C ASN A 126 -2.51 -7.69 -1.99
N LEU A 127 -1.77 -8.14 -2.99
CA LEU A 127 -2.28 -8.50 -4.31
C LEU A 127 -2.72 -9.96 -4.32
N THR A 128 -3.97 -10.22 -4.70
CA THR A 128 -4.51 -11.57 -4.92
C THR A 128 -5.22 -11.65 -6.27
N GLU A 129 -4.75 -12.56 -7.12
CA GLU A 129 -5.40 -12.93 -8.37
C GLU A 129 -6.58 -13.89 -8.09
N LYS A 130 -7.68 -13.73 -8.84
CA LYS A 130 -8.90 -14.52 -8.72
C LYS A 130 -8.97 -15.58 -9.83
N PRO A 131 -9.49 -16.78 -9.54
CA PRO A 131 -9.79 -17.75 -10.59
C PRO A 131 -10.94 -17.29 -11.49
N CYS A 132 -11.16 -18.01 -12.60
CA CYS A 132 -12.42 -18.00 -13.35
C CYS A 132 -12.96 -19.41 -13.48
N GLU A 133 -14.24 -19.48 -13.76
CA GLU A 133 -14.87 -20.65 -14.33
C GLU A 133 -14.62 -20.69 -15.84
N ALA A 134 -14.02 -21.80 -16.29
CA ALA A 134 -13.87 -22.13 -17.69
C ALA A 134 -14.77 -23.33 -18.03
N ASP A 135 -15.50 -23.22 -19.13
CA ASP A 135 -16.36 -24.27 -19.65
C ASP A 135 -15.61 -25.07 -20.72
N TYR A 136 -15.38 -26.35 -20.44
CA TYR A 136 -14.73 -27.30 -21.36
C TYR A 136 -15.76 -28.16 -22.12
N GLY A 137 -17.00 -27.71 -22.21
CA GLY A 137 -18.08 -28.39 -22.94
C GLY A 137 -18.49 -29.68 -22.25
N GLU A 138 -18.33 -30.81 -22.93
CA GLU A 138 -18.74 -32.12 -22.41
C GLU A 138 -17.97 -32.56 -21.16
N PHE A 139 -16.77 -31.99 -20.94
CA PHE A 139 -15.98 -32.25 -19.73
C PHE A 139 -16.47 -31.45 -18.52
N GLY A 140 -17.31 -30.43 -18.72
CA GLY A 140 -17.88 -29.62 -17.64
C GLY A 140 -17.16 -28.30 -17.38
N THR A 141 -17.58 -27.61 -16.32
CA THR A 141 -17.06 -26.30 -15.90
C THR A 141 -16.10 -26.46 -14.72
N TYR A 142 -14.94 -25.81 -14.80
CA TYR A 142 -13.90 -25.90 -13.78
C TYR A 142 -13.32 -24.53 -13.42
N SER A 143 -12.91 -24.39 -12.17
CA SER A 143 -12.17 -23.23 -11.69
C SER A 143 -10.70 -23.30 -12.12
N VAL A 144 -10.22 -22.29 -12.83
CA VAL A 144 -8.88 -22.24 -13.44
C VAL A 144 -8.21 -20.87 -13.26
N ASN A 145 -6.91 -20.84 -13.50
CA ASN A 145 -6.22 -19.59 -13.81
C ASN A 145 -6.59 -19.16 -15.23
N CYS A 146 -7.22 -17.99 -15.35
CA CYS A 146 -7.80 -17.51 -16.61
C CYS A 146 -6.79 -17.34 -17.73
N ARG A 147 -5.54 -17.05 -17.40
CA ARG A 147 -4.48 -16.89 -18.40
C ARG A 147 -4.04 -18.24 -18.98
N LEU A 148 -4.30 -19.34 -18.28
CA LEU A 148 -3.89 -20.69 -18.65
C LEU A 148 -5.08 -21.57 -19.06
N ALA A 149 -6.29 -21.02 -19.10
CA ALA A 149 -7.52 -21.78 -19.38
C ALA A 149 -7.50 -22.50 -20.74
N ALA A 150 -6.87 -21.90 -21.76
CA ALA A 150 -6.74 -22.48 -23.10
C ALA A 150 -5.46 -23.32 -23.29
N GLY A 151 -4.71 -23.61 -22.23
CA GLY A 151 -3.49 -24.43 -22.28
C GLY A 151 -3.77 -25.92 -22.09
N GLU A 152 -2.72 -26.72 -22.20
CA GLU A 152 -2.77 -28.19 -21.99
C GLU A 152 -2.69 -28.60 -20.51
N THR A 153 -2.53 -27.63 -19.61
CA THR A 153 -2.42 -27.89 -18.17
C THR A 153 -3.79 -28.23 -17.59
N ALA A 154 -3.87 -29.30 -16.78
CA ALA A 154 -5.12 -29.69 -16.13
C ALA A 154 -5.70 -28.53 -15.28
N PRO A 155 -7.04 -28.34 -15.26
CA PRO A 155 -7.69 -27.20 -14.59
C PRO A 155 -7.18 -26.90 -13.18
N GLU A 156 -7.10 -27.91 -12.32
CA GLU A 156 -6.69 -27.77 -10.92
C GLU A 156 -5.21 -27.40 -10.77
N GLN A 157 -4.38 -27.80 -11.75
CA GLN A 157 -2.96 -27.46 -11.77
C GLN A 157 -2.74 -26.00 -12.17
N THR A 158 -3.65 -25.40 -12.95
CA THR A 158 -3.55 -23.99 -13.34
C THR A 158 -3.67 -23.04 -12.15
N LEU A 159 -4.44 -23.41 -11.11
CA LEU A 159 -4.69 -22.58 -9.93
C LEU A 159 -3.42 -22.26 -9.14
N LYS A 160 -2.39 -23.13 -9.22
CA LYS A 160 -1.09 -22.91 -8.57
C LYS A 160 -0.33 -21.71 -9.13
N TYR A 161 -0.71 -21.24 -10.31
CA TYR A 161 -0.11 -20.08 -10.98
C TYR A 161 -0.86 -18.77 -10.71
N LEU A 162 -1.90 -18.80 -9.86
CA LEU A 162 -2.52 -17.57 -9.36
C LEU A 162 -1.51 -16.75 -8.55
N VAL A 163 -1.40 -15.47 -8.88
CA VAL A 163 -0.50 -14.56 -8.18
C VAL A 163 -1.08 -14.19 -6.83
N SER A 164 -0.30 -14.44 -5.78
CA SER A 164 -0.47 -13.84 -4.46
C SER A 164 0.84 -13.18 -4.06
N ALA A 165 0.79 -11.87 -3.80
CA ALA A 165 1.98 -11.09 -3.47
C ALA A 165 1.69 -10.08 -2.36
N LYS A 166 2.68 -9.88 -1.48
CA LYS A 166 2.63 -8.89 -0.41
C LYS A 166 3.45 -7.66 -0.80
N PRO A 167 3.10 -6.45 -0.33
CA PRO A 167 3.92 -5.28 -0.53
C PRO A 167 5.20 -5.38 0.31
N GLU A 168 6.17 -4.51 0.05
CA GLU A 168 7.30 -4.31 0.96
C GLU A 168 6.76 -3.78 2.30
N THR A 169 6.95 -4.55 3.37
CA THR A 169 6.28 -4.29 4.65
C THR A 169 7.04 -3.38 5.58
N MET A 170 8.35 -3.18 5.36
CA MET A 170 9.20 -2.34 6.20
C MET A 170 10.26 -1.65 5.35
N HIS A 171 10.40 -0.35 5.54
CA HIS A 171 11.38 0.47 4.84
C HIS A 171 12.18 1.31 5.85
N LEU A 172 13.50 1.24 5.76
CA LEU A 172 14.44 2.01 6.57
C LEU A 172 15.18 2.98 5.64
N TRP A 173 15.12 4.27 5.96
CA TRP A 173 15.76 5.31 5.17
C TRP A 173 16.66 6.17 6.04
N LEU A 174 17.86 6.42 5.54
CA LEU A 174 18.86 7.29 6.17
C LEU A 174 19.29 8.33 5.14
N ASN A 175 19.17 9.61 5.48
CA ASN A 175 19.51 10.72 4.59
C ASN A 175 20.40 11.73 5.31
N TYR A 176 21.51 12.12 4.69
CA TYR A 176 22.38 13.18 5.17
C TYR A 176 22.37 14.34 4.17
N ARG A 177 21.99 15.54 4.63
CA ARG A 177 21.88 16.75 3.81
C ARG A 177 22.84 17.81 4.32
N LEU A 178 23.59 18.43 3.40
CA LEU A 178 24.43 19.60 3.66
C LEU A 178 23.76 20.84 3.05
N THR A 179 23.81 21.97 3.76
CA THR A 179 23.36 23.28 3.28
C THR A 179 24.54 24.24 3.31
N PHE A 180 24.75 24.96 2.21
CA PHE A 180 25.88 25.88 2.01
C PHE A 180 25.41 27.34 2.04
#